data_AF-C9QL79-F1
#
_entry.id   AF-C9QL79-F1
#
_cell.length_a   1.000
_cell.length_b   1.000
_cell.length_c   1.000
_cell.angle_alpha   90.00
_cell.angle_beta   90.00
_cell.angle_gamma   90.00
#
_symmetry.space_group_name_H-M   'P 1'
#
loop_
_entity.id
_entity.type
_entity.pdbx_description
1 polymer ?
#
loop_
_entity_poly.entity_id
_entity_poly.type
_entity_poly.pdbx_seq_one_letter_code
_entity_poly.pdbx_strand_id
1 'polypeptide(L)'
;MFKKSIAALLMSASACANANIYDSNQHIEFSYTVDQAEFDTLSYNSYQYTSQDPYSLSLTEDNLKLEDPGLPKYLTASSEKDWDYLMGQTYTILGLSVATVGLMTLLPESITKWDEEDRNLSGLGSKWKDNVTSGPVWDRDEHFLNYIMHPYFGGVYYTAARHAGFNEFESFLYSATMSTFFWEYGVEAFAEVPSWQDIFITPFFGAVVGEMMFEAEQDIVASGGEVMGSETVGDVTLFFLNPVGHIHGWVSDAWGGSAEFQYSSTPWFGNQDAAQFAMDAGASYDNVFYGVEMKISF
;
A
#
# COMPACT_ATOMS: atom_id res chain seq x y z
N MET A 1 -19.63 -12.24 35.29
CA MET A 1 -18.65 -13.25 34.85
C MET A 1 -18.96 -13.67 33.41
N PHE A 2 -18.96 -12.71 32.48
CA PHE A 2 -19.26 -12.93 31.06
C PHE A 2 -18.25 -12.16 30.22
N LYS A 3 -17.17 -12.82 29.85
CA LYS A 3 -16.22 -12.38 28.83
C LYS A 3 -15.70 -13.63 28.13
N LYS A 4 -15.40 -13.47 26.83
CA LYS A 4 -14.68 -14.37 25.93
C LYS A 4 -15.55 -15.44 25.25
N SER A 5 -15.85 -15.18 23.98
CA SER A 5 -15.73 -16.12 22.85
C SER A 5 -16.44 -15.57 21.62
N ILE A 6 -15.82 -14.62 20.92
CA ILE A 6 -16.12 -14.31 19.52
C ILE A 6 -14.77 -14.09 18.83
N ALA A 7 -14.04 -15.18 18.57
CA ALA A 7 -12.78 -15.13 17.82
C ALA A 7 -12.39 -16.48 17.19
N ALA A 8 -13.31 -17.44 17.06
CA ALA A 8 -12.98 -18.77 16.56
C ALA A 8 -14.08 -19.33 15.65
N LEU A 9 -14.38 -18.63 14.56
CA LEU A 9 -15.28 -19.17 13.53
C LEU A 9 -14.91 -18.70 12.11
N LEU A 10 -13.63 -18.80 11.72
CA LEU A 10 -13.23 -18.64 10.31
C LEU A 10 -12.19 -19.67 9.82
N MET A 11 -11.80 -20.66 10.62
CA MET A 11 -10.76 -21.64 10.25
C MET A 11 -11.28 -23.08 10.20
N SER A 12 -12.48 -23.30 9.67
CA SER A 12 -12.95 -24.67 9.37
C SER A 12 -14.05 -24.67 8.31
N ALA A 13 -13.66 -24.65 7.04
CA ALA A 13 -14.49 -25.17 5.97
C ALA A 13 -13.61 -26.08 5.09
N SER A 14 -13.90 -27.37 5.17
CA SER A 14 -13.22 -28.44 4.46
C SER A 14 -13.39 -28.33 2.94
N ALA A 15 -12.33 -28.65 2.20
CA ALA A 15 -12.34 -28.77 0.75
C ALA A 15 -13.43 -29.77 0.30
N CYS A 16 -14.38 -29.28 -0.52
CA CYS A 16 -15.28 -30.12 -1.30
C CYS A 16 -15.07 -29.74 -2.78
N ALA A 17 -14.26 -30.53 -3.48
CA ALA A 17 -14.15 -30.46 -4.92
C ALA A 17 -15.42 -31.04 -5.56
N ASN A 18 -16.14 -30.24 -6.34
CA ASN A 18 -17.18 -30.73 -7.25
C ASN A 18 -16.61 -30.70 -8.67
N ALA A 19 -16.36 -31.88 -9.23
CA ALA A 19 -16.07 -32.02 -10.66
C ALA A 19 -17.39 -31.99 -11.43
N ASN A 20 -17.67 -30.91 -12.15
CA ASN A 20 -18.76 -30.88 -13.13
C ASN A 20 -18.25 -31.47 -14.45
N ILE A 21 -18.75 -32.66 -14.78
CA ILE A 21 -18.58 -33.29 -16.09
C ILE A 21 -19.71 -32.75 -16.98
N TYR A 22 -19.39 -31.86 -17.91
CA TYR A 22 -20.32 -31.48 -18.99
C TYR A 22 -20.26 -32.55 -20.09
N ASP A 23 -21.28 -33.38 -20.15
CA ASP A 23 -21.59 -34.28 -21.27
C ASP A 23 -22.18 -33.44 -22.41
N SER A 24 -21.47 -33.36 -23.54
CA SER A 24 -21.91 -32.66 -24.75
C SER A 24 -22.09 -33.65 -25.90
N ASN A 25 -23.22 -34.36 -25.89
CA ASN A 25 -23.71 -35.08 -27.05
C ASN A 25 -25.18 -34.74 -27.30
N GLN A 26 -25.44 -33.61 -27.95
CA GLN A 26 -26.69 -33.40 -28.68
C GLN A 26 -26.35 -33.08 -30.14
N HIS A 27 -26.52 -34.10 -30.98
CA HIS A 27 -26.61 -33.96 -32.43
C HIS A 27 -27.83 -33.09 -32.77
N ILE A 28 -27.60 -31.94 -33.41
CA ILE A 28 -28.66 -31.14 -34.03
C ILE A 28 -28.60 -31.42 -35.54
N GLU A 29 -29.59 -32.13 -36.06
CA GLU A 29 -29.78 -32.29 -37.51
C GLU A 29 -30.46 -31.04 -38.10
N PHE A 30 -29.88 -30.49 -39.17
CA PHE A 30 -30.52 -29.46 -39.99
C PHE A 30 -31.13 -30.12 -41.24
N SER A 31 -32.45 -30.29 -41.28
CA SER A 31 -33.20 -30.58 -42.51
C SER A 31 -33.95 -29.32 -42.96
N TYR A 32 -33.61 -28.80 -44.14
CA TYR A 32 -34.28 -27.64 -44.75
C TYR A 32 -35.28 -28.13 -45.80
N THR A 33 -36.57 -27.91 -45.58
CA THR A 33 -37.62 -28.04 -46.62
C THR A 33 -38.01 -26.65 -47.08
N VAL A 34 -37.83 -26.38 -48.37
CA VAL A 34 -38.26 -25.15 -49.04
C VAL A 34 -39.73 -25.31 -49.43
N ASP A 35 -40.60 -24.50 -48.83
CA ASP A 35 -41.94 -24.23 -49.38
C ASP A 35 -42.06 -22.74 -49.72
N GLN A 36 -42.65 -22.50 -50.89
CA GLN A 36 -42.55 -21.26 -51.64
C GLN A 36 -43.86 -20.44 -51.52
N ALA A 37 -43.69 -19.16 -51.18
CA ALA A 37 -44.51 -17.98 -51.50
C ALA A 37 -45.97 -17.86 -50.99
N GLU A 38 -46.19 -16.89 -50.09
CA GLU A 38 -47.36 -16.01 -50.09
C GLU A 38 -46.92 -14.56 -49.80
N PHE A 39 -47.52 -13.60 -50.51
CA PHE A 39 -47.12 -12.20 -50.62
C PHE A 39 -48.12 -11.35 -49.84
N ASP A 40 -47.86 -11.08 -48.55
CA ASP A 40 -48.71 -10.23 -47.72
C ASP A 40 -48.06 -8.86 -47.46
N THR A 41 -48.73 -7.81 -47.92
CA THR A 41 -48.31 -6.41 -47.78
C THR A 41 -48.56 -5.91 -46.35
N LEU A 42 -47.51 -5.86 -45.54
CA LEU A 42 -47.56 -5.26 -44.20
C LEU A 42 -47.35 -3.74 -44.25
N SER A 43 -48.37 -3.02 -43.78
CA SER A 43 -48.36 -1.58 -43.55
C SER A 43 -47.34 -1.20 -42.47
N TYR A 44 -46.45 -0.25 -42.79
CA TYR A 44 -45.44 0.26 -41.88
C TYR A 44 -46.09 1.28 -40.91
N ASN A 45 -46.42 0.85 -39.70
CA ASN A 45 -46.67 1.79 -38.60
C ASN A 45 -45.32 2.25 -38.04
N SER A 46 -44.89 3.45 -38.40
CA SER A 46 -43.74 4.11 -37.79
C SER A 46 -44.12 4.61 -36.40
N TYR A 47 -43.84 3.83 -35.37
CA TYR A 47 -43.73 4.36 -34.01
C TYR A 47 -42.41 5.15 -33.94
N GLN A 48 -42.50 6.48 -33.93
CA GLN A 48 -41.37 7.33 -33.57
C GLN A 48 -41.08 7.16 -32.08
N TYR A 49 -40.01 6.46 -31.75
CA TYR A 49 -39.41 6.52 -30.43
C TYR A 49 -38.61 7.82 -30.33
N THR A 50 -39.15 8.82 -29.66
CA THR A 50 -38.35 9.99 -29.26
C THR A 50 -37.41 9.53 -28.15
N SER A 51 -36.12 9.41 -28.47
CA SER A 51 -35.06 9.32 -27.47
C SER A 51 -35.10 10.59 -26.63
N GLN A 52 -35.62 10.51 -25.40
CA GLN A 52 -35.33 11.52 -24.39
C GLN A 52 -33.88 11.36 -23.99
N ASP A 53 -33.11 12.45 -24.10
CA ASP A 53 -31.69 12.55 -23.76
C ASP A 53 -31.38 11.83 -22.44
N PRO A 54 -30.67 10.67 -22.46
CA PRO A 54 -30.01 10.23 -21.26
C PRO A 54 -28.84 11.19 -21.08
N TYR A 55 -28.87 11.95 -19.98
CA TYR A 55 -27.77 12.75 -19.45
C TYR A 55 -26.42 12.18 -19.88
N SER A 56 -25.86 12.71 -20.97
CA SER A 56 -24.54 12.39 -21.44
C SER A 56 -23.59 13.01 -20.43
N LEU A 57 -23.14 12.20 -19.47
CA LEU A 57 -21.83 12.42 -18.89
C LEU A 57 -20.87 12.42 -20.07
N SER A 58 -20.34 13.60 -20.36
CA SER A 58 -19.49 13.93 -21.50
C SER A 58 -18.26 13.02 -21.55
N LEU A 59 -18.41 11.81 -22.09
CA LEU A 59 -17.30 10.96 -22.50
C LEU A 59 -16.88 11.44 -23.89
N THR A 60 -15.97 12.41 -23.89
CA THR A 60 -15.23 12.85 -25.07
C THR A 60 -14.09 11.87 -25.35
N GLU A 61 -14.41 10.59 -25.57
CA GLU A 61 -13.39 9.63 -26.02
C GLU A 61 -13.61 9.30 -27.50
N ASP A 62 -12.82 9.98 -28.35
CA ASP A 62 -12.84 9.81 -29.82
C ASP A 62 -12.25 8.46 -30.30
N ASN A 63 -11.71 7.63 -29.40
CA ASN A 63 -11.11 6.33 -29.73
C ASN A 63 -11.56 5.26 -28.74
N LEU A 64 -11.98 4.10 -29.28
CA LEU A 64 -12.28 2.89 -28.51
C LEU A 64 -10.95 2.32 -27.98
N LYS A 65 -10.60 2.62 -26.72
CA LYS A 65 -9.48 1.96 -26.03
C LYS A 65 -9.89 0.52 -25.72
N LEU A 66 -9.37 -0.43 -26.49
CA LEU A 66 -9.59 -1.87 -26.32
C LEU A 66 -8.69 -2.49 -25.25
N GLU A 67 -7.75 -1.71 -24.70
CA GLU A 67 -6.93 -2.09 -23.56
C GLU A 67 -7.74 -1.75 -22.30
N ASP A 68 -8.16 -2.79 -21.59
CA ASP A 68 -8.63 -2.66 -20.21
C ASP A 68 -7.54 -1.89 -19.44
N PRO A 69 -7.85 -0.81 -18.69
CA PRO A 69 -6.87 -0.16 -17.85
C PRO A 69 -6.13 -1.22 -17.04
N GLY A 70 -4.81 -1.33 -17.24
CA GLY A 70 -3.99 -2.31 -16.54
C GLY A 70 -4.22 -2.20 -15.03
N LEU A 71 -4.08 -3.32 -14.32
CA LEU A 71 -4.23 -3.35 -12.88
C LEU A 71 -3.39 -2.24 -12.23
N PRO A 72 -3.91 -1.58 -11.17
CA PRO A 72 -3.15 -0.56 -10.44
C PRO A 72 -1.76 -1.05 -10.05
N LYS A 73 -0.79 -0.12 -10.04
CA LYS A 73 0.62 -0.42 -9.75
C LYS A 73 0.81 -1.11 -8.39
N TYR A 74 -0.02 -0.79 -7.40
CA TYR A 74 0.04 -1.41 -6.08
C TYR A 74 -0.50 -2.85 -6.01
N LEU A 75 -1.26 -3.31 -7.02
CA LEU A 75 -1.71 -4.71 -7.13
C LEU A 75 -0.82 -5.56 -8.04
N THR A 76 0.24 -4.96 -8.58
CA THR A 76 1.16 -5.64 -9.49
C THR A 76 2.59 -5.55 -8.95
N ALA A 77 3.34 -6.63 -9.10
CA ALA A 77 4.75 -6.64 -8.77
C ALA A 77 5.56 -6.18 -9.99
N SER A 78 6.48 -5.24 -9.79
CA SER A 78 7.39 -4.80 -10.83
C SER A 78 8.30 -5.96 -11.27
N SER A 79 8.49 -6.13 -12.58
CA SER A 79 9.42 -7.13 -13.14
C SER A 79 10.88 -6.75 -12.94
N GLU A 80 11.17 -5.46 -12.77
CA GLU A 80 12.49 -4.91 -12.51
C GLU A 80 12.49 -4.14 -11.19
N LYS A 81 13.67 -3.88 -10.63
CA LYS A 81 13.81 -3.14 -9.37
C LYS A 81 13.43 -1.67 -9.59
N ASP A 82 12.30 -1.27 -9.04
CA ASP A 82 11.78 0.08 -9.09
C ASP A 82 12.08 0.83 -7.79
N TRP A 83 13.25 1.47 -7.75
CA TRP A 83 13.69 2.24 -6.59
C TRP A 83 12.82 3.46 -6.32
N ASP A 84 12.30 4.10 -7.38
CA ASP A 84 11.48 5.30 -7.25
C ASP A 84 10.14 4.96 -6.60
N TYR A 85 9.55 3.82 -6.98
CA TYR A 85 8.34 3.31 -6.35
C TYR A 85 8.56 2.88 -4.90
N LEU A 86 9.67 2.18 -4.60
CA LEU A 86 10.01 1.83 -3.22
C LEU A 86 10.22 3.09 -2.36
N MET A 87 10.90 4.11 -2.89
CA MET A 87 11.08 5.39 -2.19
C MET A 87 9.75 6.12 -2.00
N GLY A 88 8.87 6.13 -3.01
CA GLY A 88 7.52 6.67 -2.89
C GLY A 88 6.72 6.03 -1.76
N GLN A 89 6.72 4.70 -1.70
CA GLN A 89 6.08 3.96 -0.61
C GLN A 89 6.75 4.23 0.75
N THR A 90 8.08 4.36 0.78
CA THR A 90 8.83 4.72 2.01
C THR A 90 8.43 6.09 2.54
N TYR A 91 8.19 7.08 1.66
CA TYR A 91 7.65 8.37 2.07
C TYR A 91 6.20 8.29 2.56
N THR A 92 5.38 7.44 1.94
CA THR A 92 4.04 7.13 2.45
C THR A 92 4.12 6.54 3.85
N ILE A 93 5.02 5.60 4.10
CA ILE A 93 5.27 5.02 5.43
C ILE A 93 5.70 6.11 6.42
N LEU A 94 6.62 7.00 6.04
CA LEU A 94 7.03 8.13 6.88
C LEU A 94 5.84 9.02 7.24
N GLY A 95 5.02 9.40 6.27
CA GLY A 95 3.83 10.23 6.49
C GLY A 95 2.81 9.56 7.39
N LEU A 96 2.54 8.26 7.17
CA LEU A 96 1.67 7.46 8.02
C LEU A 96 2.22 7.31 9.44
N SER A 97 3.54 7.22 9.60
CA SER A 97 4.18 7.15 10.92
C SER A 97 4.02 8.46 11.68
N VAL A 98 4.21 9.61 11.04
CA VAL A 98 3.95 10.93 11.66
C VAL A 98 2.47 11.05 12.08
N ALA A 99 1.54 10.63 11.22
CA ALA A 99 0.12 10.61 11.54
C ALA A 99 -0.19 9.67 12.71
N THR A 100 0.45 8.50 12.73
CA THR A 100 0.32 7.49 13.79
C THR A 100 0.83 8.02 15.13
N VAL A 101 2.02 8.61 15.17
CA VAL A 101 2.57 9.29 16.36
C VAL A 101 1.60 10.39 16.82
N GLY A 102 1.12 11.23 15.91
CA GLY A 102 0.14 12.26 16.23
C GLY A 102 -1.14 11.67 16.86
N LEU A 103 -1.67 10.59 16.31
CA LEU A 103 -2.83 9.89 16.86
C LEU A 103 -2.52 9.24 18.22
N MET A 104 -1.34 8.62 18.38
CA MET A 104 -0.88 8.02 19.63
C MET A 104 -0.77 9.07 20.74
N THR A 105 -0.33 10.29 20.43
CA THR A 105 -0.37 11.40 21.39
C THR A 105 -1.78 11.86 21.77
N LEU A 106 -2.85 11.33 21.16
CA LEU A 106 -4.25 11.60 21.51
C LEU A 106 -4.94 10.38 22.15
N LEU A 107 -4.42 9.17 21.93
CA LEU A 107 -4.97 7.94 22.48
C LEU A 107 -4.61 7.76 23.97
N PRO A 108 -5.41 6.99 24.75
CA PRO A 108 -5.11 6.70 26.14
C PRO A 108 -3.93 5.72 26.28
N GLU A 109 -3.15 5.89 27.36
CA GLU A 109 -1.94 5.09 27.69
C GLU A 109 -2.18 3.57 27.69
N SER A 110 -3.42 3.13 27.94
CA SER A 110 -3.76 1.70 27.88
C SER A 110 -3.53 1.05 26.51
N ILE A 111 -3.57 1.84 25.44
CA ILE A 111 -3.35 1.39 24.05
C ILE A 111 -1.92 1.69 23.61
N THR A 112 -1.40 2.88 23.90
CA THR A 112 -0.10 3.35 23.40
C THR A 112 1.07 3.01 24.29
N LYS A 113 0.84 2.70 25.58
CA LYS A 113 1.82 2.62 26.67
C LYS A 113 2.60 3.89 26.98
N TRP A 114 2.54 4.89 26.11
CA TRP A 114 3.15 6.21 26.31
C TRP A 114 2.43 7.04 27.39
N ASP A 115 3.17 7.48 28.40
CA ASP A 115 2.67 8.31 29.50
C ASP A 115 2.60 9.81 29.16
N GLU A 116 2.11 10.64 30.09
CA GLU A 116 2.03 12.10 29.93
C GLU A 116 3.40 12.78 29.72
N GLU A 117 4.50 12.19 30.24
CA GLU A 117 5.86 12.70 30.04
C GLU A 117 6.41 12.29 28.67
N ASP A 118 6.06 11.11 28.17
CA ASP A 118 6.40 10.60 26.85
C ASP A 118 5.77 11.44 25.73
N ARG A 119 4.62 12.05 26.01
CA ARG A 119 3.87 12.94 25.10
C ARG A 119 4.38 14.39 25.14
N ASN A 120 5.35 14.71 26.01
CA ASN A 120 5.88 16.05 26.14
C ASN A 120 6.91 16.37 25.05
N LEU A 121 6.46 17.12 24.04
CA LEU A 121 7.24 17.52 22.86
C LEU A 121 8.50 18.36 23.19
N SER A 122 8.59 18.95 24.39
CA SER A 122 9.69 19.86 24.75
C SER A 122 11.02 19.13 25.08
N GLY A 123 10.99 17.83 25.36
CA GLY A 123 12.15 17.01 25.76
C GLY A 123 12.50 15.86 24.81
N LEU A 124 11.82 15.74 23.66
CA LEU A 124 11.91 14.57 22.79
C LEU A 124 13.32 14.26 22.30
N GLY A 125 14.10 15.28 21.94
CA GLY A 125 15.46 15.06 21.41
C GLY A 125 16.44 14.53 22.46
N SER A 126 16.37 15.03 23.70
CA SER A 126 17.19 14.50 24.80
C SER A 126 16.74 13.10 25.19
N LYS A 127 15.43 12.87 25.26
CA LYS A 127 14.87 11.57 25.63
C LYS A 127 15.20 10.49 24.60
N TRP A 128 15.01 10.80 23.32
CA TRP A 128 15.42 9.92 22.22
C TRP A 128 16.89 9.56 22.33
N LYS A 129 17.77 10.54 22.58
CA LYS A 129 19.19 10.29 22.75
C LYS A 129 19.46 9.38 23.95
N ASP A 130 18.81 9.63 25.08
CA ASP A 130 18.98 8.83 26.30
C ASP A 130 18.51 7.37 26.07
N ASN A 131 17.38 7.18 25.40
CA ASN A 131 16.83 5.87 25.05
C ASN A 131 17.76 5.10 24.09
N VAL A 132 18.17 5.74 22.99
CA VAL A 132 19.08 5.13 22.00
C VAL A 132 20.44 4.79 22.61
N THR A 133 20.97 5.65 23.49
CA THR A 133 22.29 5.43 24.12
C THR A 133 22.26 4.44 25.27
N SER A 134 21.09 4.20 25.88
CA SER A 134 20.92 3.15 26.90
C SER A 134 21.10 1.74 26.33
N GLY A 135 20.88 1.59 25.02
CA GLY A 135 20.98 0.32 24.31
C GLY A 135 19.74 -0.57 24.50
N PRO A 136 19.55 -1.59 23.65
CA PRO A 136 18.28 -2.31 23.67
C PRO A 136 18.09 -3.12 24.94
N VAL A 137 16.85 -3.15 25.41
CA VAL A 137 16.41 -3.92 26.58
C VAL A 137 15.49 -5.05 26.14
N TRP A 138 15.23 -5.99 27.05
CA TRP A 138 14.15 -6.94 26.83
C TRP A 138 12.88 -6.29 27.37
N ASP A 139 12.01 -5.83 26.48
CA ASP A 139 10.74 -5.21 26.86
C ASP A 139 9.82 -6.25 27.55
N ARG A 140 8.72 -5.76 28.14
CA ARG A 140 7.69 -6.64 28.73
C ARG A 140 6.32 -6.31 28.19
N ASP A 141 6.27 -5.93 26.91
CA ASP A 141 5.04 -5.55 26.28
C ASP A 141 4.08 -6.73 26.12
N GLU A 142 2.83 -6.38 25.81
CA GLU A 142 1.80 -7.39 25.63
C GLU A 142 2.20 -8.31 24.48
N HIS A 143 2.18 -9.63 24.71
CA HIS A 143 2.57 -10.63 23.69
C HIS A 143 1.89 -10.42 22.33
N PHE A 144 0.70 -9.83 22.30
CA PHE A 144 0.01 -9.52 21.05
C PHE A 144 0.78 -8.49 20.20
N LEU A 145 1.41 -7.48 20.80
CA LEU A 145 2.18 -6.48 20.07
C LEU A 145 3.44 -7.11 19.45
N ASN A 146 4.31 -7.70 20.26
CA ASN A 146 5.62 -8.18 19.80
C ASN A 146 5.53 -9.39 18.86
N TYR A 147 4.48 -10.23 18.97
CA TYR A 147 4.40 -11.48 18.20
C TYR A 147 3.31 -11.49 17.13
N ILE A 148 2.44 -10.48 17.06
CA ILE A 148 1.42 -10.39 16.00
C ILE A 148 1.51 -9.06 15.28
N MET A 149 1.39 -7.93 16.00
CA MET A 149 1.38 -6.62 15.35
C MET A 149 2.73 -6.27 14.74
N HIS A 150 3.83 -6.46 15.49
CA HIS A 150 5.16 -6.14 14.99
C HIS A 150 5.51 -7.00 13.76
N PRO A 151 5.38 -8.35 13.77
CA PRO A 151 5.56 -9.15 12.56
C PRO A 151 4.66 -8.72 11.40
N TYR A 152 3.39 -8.35 11.64
CA TYR A 152 2.53 -7.84 10.58
C TYR A 152 3.09 -6.56 9.95
N PHE A 153 3.49 -5.56 10.74
CA PHE A 153 4.08 -4.33 10.20
C PHE A 153 5.45 -4.55 9.54
N GLY A 154 6.25 -5.48 10.06
CA GLY A 154 7.45 -5.96 9.39
C GLY A 154 7.11 -6.58 8.02
N GLY A 155 6.01 -7.32 7.94
CA GLY A 155 5.44 -7.84 6.69
C GLY A 155 4.98 -6.74 5.73
N VAL A 156 4.36 -5.67 6.23
CA VAL A 156 3.98 -4.50 5.42
C VAL A 156 5.21 -3.81 4.80
N TYR A 157 6.32 -3.66 5.54
CA TYR A 157 7.57 -3.16 4.95
C TYR A 157 8.12 -4.11 3.91
N TYR A 158 8.01 -5.42 4.15
CA TYR A 158 8.47 -6.44 3.23
C TYR A 158 7.67 -6.43 1.92
N THR A 159 6.34 -6.36 1.97
CA THR A 159 5.48 -6.32 0.77
C THR A 159 5.74 -5.06 -0.06
N ALA A 160 6.01 -3.91 0.57
CA ALA A 160 6.40 -2.69 -0.16
C ALA A 160 7.63 -2.91 -1.07
N ALA A 161 8.64 -3.62 -0.58
CA ALA A 161 9.82 -3.99 -1.37
C ALA A 161 9.52 -5.06 -2.44
N ARG A 162 8.70 -6.07 -2.13
CA ARG A 162 8.30 -7.10 -3.10
C ARG A 162 7.56 -6.52 -4.29
N HIS A 163 6.62 -5.60 -4.06
CA HIS A 163 5.91 -4.90 -5.13
C HIS A 163 6.83 -4.01 -5.99
N ALA A 164 7.90 -3.49 -5.41
CA ALA A 164 8.94 -2.77 -6.14
C ALA A 164 9.92 -3.67 -6.91
N GLY A 165 9.67 -4.98 -7.01
CA GLY A 165 10.46 -5.90 -7.83
C GLY A 165 11.73 -6.43 -7.16
N PHE A 166 11.86 -6.26 -5.85
CA PHE A 166 12.97 -6.84 -5.07
C PHE A 166 12.69 -8.31 -4.76
N ASN A 167 13.76 -9.11 -4.67
CA ASN A 167 13.64 -10.51 -4.26
C ASN A 167 13.41 -10.65 -2.75
N GLU A 168 13.24 -11.88 -2.28
CA GLU A 168 12.89 -12.20 -0.91
C GLU A 168 13.95 -11.74 0.10
N PHE A 169 15.23 -11.94 -0.24
CA PHE A 169 16.34 -11.54 0.65
C PHE A 169 16.51 -10.03 0.72
N GLU A 170 16.36 -9.34 -0.42
CA GLU A 170 16.43 -7.88 -0.48
C GLU A 170 15.26 -7.22 0.24
N SER A 171 14.06 -7.80 0.10
CA SER A 171 12.85 -7.37 0.80
C SER A 171 12.96 -7.61 2.30
N PHE A 172 13.57 -8.73 2.72
CA PHE A 172 13.94 -8.97 4.10
C PHE A 172 14.90 -7.90 4.62
N LEU A 173 15.94 -7.55 3.87
CA LEU A 173 16.91 -6.53 4.29
C LEU A 173 16.27 -5.14 4.41
N TYR A 174 15.39 -4.78 3.48
CA TYR A 174 14.61 -3.55 3.55
C TYR A 174 13.70 -3.55 4.79
N SER A 175 12.91 -4.59 4.99
CA SER A 175 12.04 -4.74 6.17
C SER A 175 12.82 -4.71 7.49
N ALA A 176 13.98 -5.37 7.54
CA ALA A 176 14.88 -5.33 8.69
C ALA A 176 15.40 -3.93 8.99
N THR A 177 15.77 -3.20 7.94
CA THR A 177 16.24 -1.81 8.06
C THR A 177 15.13 -0.90 8.55
N MET A 178 13.93 -1.02 7.97
CA MET A 178 12.76 -0.20 8.35
C MET A 178 12.29 -0.51 9.77
N SER A 179 12.19 -1.79 10.13
CA SER A 179 11.78 -2.19 11.49
C SER A 179 12.79 -1.73 12.54
N THR A 180 14.09 -1.91 12.29
CA THR A 180 15.14 -1.61 13.27
C THR A 180 15.45 -0.12 13.35
N PHE A 181 15.79 0.52 12.23
CA PHE A 181 16.35 1.88 12.28
C PHE A 181 15.29 2.95 12.18
N PHE A 182 14.26 2.72 11.35
CA PHE A 182 13.20 3.71 11.17
C PHE A 182 12.16 3.64 12.29
N TRP A 183 11.66 2.45 12.61
CA TRP A 183 10.64 2.31 13.64
C TRP A 183 11.26 2.29 15.04
N GLU A 184 12.00 1.24 15.40
CA GLU A 184 12.49 1.00 16.76
C GLU A 184 13.41 2.14 17.25
N TYR A 185 14.52 2.38 16.55
CA TYR A 185 15.48 3.43 16.90
C TYR A 185 15.06 4.83 16.47
N GLY A 186 14.03 4.96 15.63
CA GLY A 186 13.56 6.22 15.11
C GLY A 186 12.32 6.70 15.85
N VAL A 187 11.16 6.20 15.44
CA VAL A 187 9.84 6.60 15.94
C VAL A 187 9.63 6.21 17.41
N GLU A 188 9.88 4.96 17.75
CA GLU A 188 9.57 4.40 19.07
C GLU A 188 10.55 4.87 20.14
N ALA A 189 11.82 5.04 19.78
CA ALA A 189 12.86 5.56 20.66
C ALA A 189 12.57 6.96 21.25
N PHE A 190 11.64 7.74 20.68
CA PHE A 190 11.16 8.98 21.28
C PHE A 190 10.36 8.77 22.56
N ALA A 191 9.68 7.63 22.68
CA ALA A 191 8.87 7.26 23.82
C ALA A 191 9.59 6.23 24.71
N GLU A 192 10.16 5.19 24.12
CA GLU A 192 10.62 4.00 24.85
C GLU A 192 12.06 3.61 24.51
N VAL A 193 12.68 2.75 25.33
CA VAL A 193 14.03 2.24 25.04
C VAL A 193 13.90 1.12 24.02
N PRO A 194 14.75 1.07 22.97
CA PRO A 194 14.69 0.02 21.96
C PRO A 194 14.63 -1.40 22.54
N SER A 195 13.90 -2.30 21.90
CA SER A 195 13.71 -3.68 22.31
C SER A 195 14.54 -4.66 21.49
N TRP A 196 15.22 -5.57 22.19
CA TRP A 196 15.86 -6.72 21.54
C TRP A 196 14.87 -7.63 20.83
N GLN A 197 13.66 -7.76 21.37
CA GLN A 197 12.63 -8.60 20.76
C GLN A 197 12.28 -8.06 19.40
N ASP A 198 12.02 -6.76 19.30
CA ASP A 198 11.52 -6.16 18.08
C ASP A 198 12.60 -6.02 17.01
N ILE A 199 13.86 -5.83 17.40
CA ILE A 199 15.00 -5.85 16.46
C ILE A 199 15.15 -7.22 15.76
N PHE A 200 14.78 -8.33 16.41
CA PHE A 200 14.96 -9.68 15.85
C PHE A 200 13.67 -10.31 15.33
N ILE A 201 12.60 -10.27 16.12
CA ILE A 201 11.33 -10.96 15.86
C ILE A 201 10.59 -10.26 14.72
N THR A 202 10.48 -8.92 14.79
CA THR A 202 9.77 -8.11 13.80
C THR A 202 10.24 -8.37 12.38
N PRO A 203 11.54 -8.26 12.05
CA PRO A 203 11.95 -8.47 10.66
C PRO A 203 12.00 -9.95 10.26
N PHE A 204 12.32 -10.86 11.18
CA PHE A 204 12.43 -12.28 10.83
C PHE A 204 11.06 -12.91 10.57
N PHE A 205 10.12 -12.75 11.51
CA PHE A 205 8.75 -13.22 11.31
C PHE A 205 7.97 -12.32 10.37
N GLY A 206 8.31 -11.04 10.30
CA GLY A 206 7.73 -10.12 9.33
C GLY A 206 8.05 -10.48 7.89
N ALA A 207 9.26 -10.96 7.57
CA ALA A 207 9.53 -11.46 6.22
C ALA A 207 8.71 -12.70 5.87
N VAL A 208 8.49 -13.61 6.83
CA VAL A 208 7.64 -14.80 6.62
C VAL A 208 6.19 -14.38 6.37
N VAL A 209 5.65 -13.52 7.24
CA VAL A 209 4.28 -13.01 7.12
C VAL A 209 4.12 -12.18 5.85
N GLY A 210 5.12 -11.37 5.50
CA GLY A 210 5.15 -10.54 4.31
C GLY A 210 5.15 -11.33 3.00
N GLU A 211 5.93 -12.40 2.90
CA GLU A 211 5.87 -13.26 1.70
C GLU A 211 4.52 -13.97 1.59
N MET A 212 3.96 -14.45 2.71
CA MET A 212 2.60 -15.00 2.71
C MET A 212 1.55 -13.97 2.29
N MET A 213 1.70 -12.71 2.73
CA MET A 213 0.81 -11.63 2.35
C MET A 213 0.89 -11.34 0.85
N PHE A 214 2.12 -11.24 0.33
CA PHE A 214 2.39 -11.01 -1.08
C PHE A 214 1.85 -12.15 -1.97
N GLU A 215 2.13 -13.40 -1.64
CA GLU A 215 1.62 -14.56 -2.39
C GLU A 215 0.09 -14.61 -2.38
N ALA A 216 -0.55 -14.39 -1.22
CA ALA A 216 -2.00 -14.36 -1.10
C ALA A 216 -2.63 -13.22 -1.93
N GLU A 217 -1.99 -12.06 -1.97
CA GLU A 217 -2.44 -10.92 -2.77
C GLU A 217 -2.40 -11.27 -4.26
N GLN A 218 -1.26 -11.79 -4.74
CA GLN A 218 -1.09 -12.17 -6.13
C GLN A 218 -2.07 -13.27 -6.56
N ASP A 219 -2.36 -14.23 -5.68
CA ASP A 219 -3.36 -15.28 -5.93
C ASP A 219 -4.78 -14.70 -6.03
N ILE A 220 -5.16 -13.80 -5.11
CA ILE A 220 -6.48 -13.14 -5.13
C ILE A 220 -6.63 -12.32 -6.41
N VAL A 221 -5.64 -11.51 -6.75
CA VAL A 221 -5.61 -10.70 -7.97
C VAL A 221 -5.72 -11.59 -9.22
N ALA A 222 -4.96 -12.68 -9.28
CA ALA A 222 -5.01 -13.62 -10.41
C ALA A 222 -6.35 -14.37 -10.53
N SER A 223 -7.05 -14.58 -9.41
CA SER A 223 -8.36 -15.24 -9.37
C SER A 223 -9.54 -14.33 -9.71
N GLY A 224 -9.29 -13.05 -10.01
CA GLY A 224 -10.32 -12.06 -10.35
C GLY A 224 -10.77 -11.18 -9.18
N GLY A 225 -10.02 -11.15 -8.08
CA GLY A 225 -10.26 -10.23 -6.97
C GLY A 225 -11.37 -10.64 -6.00
N GLU A 226 -11.98 -11.81 -6.16
CA GLU A 226 -13.04 -12.28 -5.25
C GLU A 226 -12.49 -13.14 -4.12
N VAL A 227 -12.90 -12.86 -2.88
CA VAL A 227 -12.66 -13.74 -1.73
C VAL A 227 -14.00 -14.25 -1.22
N MET A 228 -14.12 -15.58 -1.11
CA MET A 228 -15.38 -16.26 -0.71
C MET A 228 -16.59 -15.89 -1.59
N GLY A 229 -16.37 -15.59 -2.88
CA GLY A 229 -17.43 -15.19 -3.82
C GLY A 229 -17.94 -13.77 -3.62
N SER A 230 -17.14 -12.90 -2.98
CA SER A 230 -17.46 -11.49 -2.80
C SER A 230 -16.27 -10.61 -3.20
N GLU A 231 -16.48 -9.74 -4.18
CA GLU A 231 -15.53 -8.69 -4.58
C GLU A 231 -15.21 -7.76 -3.41
N THR A 232 -16.22 -7.33 -2.64
CA THR A 232 -16.02 -6.45 -1.48
C THR A 232 -15.12 -7.07 -0.41
N VAL A 233 -15.26 -8.37 -0.14
CA VAL A 233 -14.37 -9.07 0.80
C VAL A 233 -12.97 -9.17 0.22
N GLY A 234 -12.85 -9.37 -1.09
CA GLY A 234 -11.58 -9.34 -1.81
C GLY A 234 -10.87 -7.99 -1.70
N ASP A 235 -11.54 -6.89 -2.02
CA ASP A 235 -11.00 -5.53 -1.93
C ASP A 235 -10.48 -5.21 -0.53
N VAL A 236 -11.27 -5.56 0.50
CA VAL A 236 -10.86 -5.37 1.90
C VAL A 236 -9.65 -6.23 2.23
N THR A 237 -9.62 -7.47 1.73
CA THR A 237 -8.49 -8.39 1.97
C THR A 237 -7.22 -7.84 1.32
N LEU A 238 -7.28 -7.45 0.04
CA LEU A 238 -6.16 -6.86 -0.71
C LEU A 238 -5.59 -5.64 0.00
N PHE A 239 -6.45 -4.76 0.52
CA PHE A 239 -6.00 -3.61 1.31
C PHE A 239 -5.17 -4.02 2.53
N PHE A 240 -5.57 -5.04 3.29
CA PHE A 240 -4.82 -5.46 4.48
C PHE A 240 -3.56 -6.25 4.16
N LEU A 241 -3.45 -6.82 2.95
CA LEU A 241 -2.24 -7.48 2.47
C LEU A 241 -1.18 -6.45 2.01
N ASN A 242 -1.61 -5.34 1.42
CA ASN A 242 -0.71 -4.26 0.98
C ASN A 242 -1.24 -2.85 1.29
N PRO A 243 -1.38 -2.49 2.59
CA PRO A 243 -2.02 -1.23 2.97
C PRO A 243 -1.21 -0.01 2.50
N VAL A 244 0.13 -0.11 2.51
CA VAL A 244 1.02 0.97 2.06
C VAL A 244 0.89 1.19 0.57
N GLY A 245 0.89 0.13 -0.25
CA GLY A 245 0.71 0.22 -1.68
C GLY A 245 -0.62 0.87 -2.06
N HIS A 246 -1.71 0.43 -1.44
CA HIS A 246 -3.05 1.01 -1.65
C HIS A 246 -3.10 2.50 -1.28
N ILE A 247 -2.64 2.87 -0.07
CA ILE A 247 -2.64 4.26 0.38
C ILE A 247 -1.73 5.11 -0.53
N HIS A 248 -0.55 4.61 -0.89
CA HIS A 248 0.36 5.30 -1.80
C HIS A 248 -0.32 5.55 -3.15
N GLY A 249 -0.94 4.53 -3.75
CA GLY A 249 -1.70 4.66 -4.99
C GLY A 249 -2.80 5.73 -4.89
N TRP A 250 -3.65 5.66 -3.85
CA TRP A 250 -4.72 6.63 -3.66
C TRP A 250 -4.22 8.06 -3.47
N VAL A 251 -3.14 8.24 -2.70
CA VAL A 251 -2.54 9.57 -2.49
C VAL A 251 -1.95 10.10 -3.79
N SER A 252 -1.21 9.27 -4.55
CA SER A 252 -0.67 9.64 -5.85
C SER A 252 -1.76 10.00 -6.85
N ASP A 253 -2.82 9.20 -6.93
CA ASP A 253 -3.95 9.41 -7.85
C ASP A 253 -4.75 10.67 -7.48
N ALA A 254 -5.01 10.89 -6.18
CA ALA A 254 -5.74 12.06 -5.70
C ALA A 254 -4.93 13.35 -5.83
N TRP A 255 -3.60 13.28 -5.73
CA TRP A 255 -2.71 14.43 -5.84
C TRP A 255 -2.48 14.85 -7.31
N GLY A 256 -2.57 13.91 -8.26
CA GLY A 256 -2.46 14.19 -9.71
C GLY A 256 -1.09 14.72 -10.16
N GLY A 257 -0.10 14.71 -9.27
CA GLY A 257 1.20 15.36 -9.43
C GLY A 257 2.35 14.50 -8.91
N SER A 258 3.55 14.67 -9.46
CA SER A 258 4.76 13.99 -8.97
C SER A 258 5.46 14.83 -7.90
N ALA A 259 5.89 14.18 -6.82
CA ALA A 259 6.79 14.76 -5.83
C ALA A 259 8.16 14.08 -5.97
N GLU A 260 9.13 14.78 -6.55
CA GLU A 260 10.52 14.33 -6.64
C GLU A 260 11.27 14.87 -5.42
N PHE A 261 11.96 13.99 -4.69
CA PHE A 261 12.82 14.37 -3.57
C PHE A 261 14.26 14.04 -3.93
N GLN A 262 15.12 15.07 -3.94
CA GLN A 262 16.53 14.92 -4.26
C GLN A 262 17.40 15.49 -3.14
N TYR A 263 18.28 14.65 -2.61
CA TYR A 263 19.37 15.12 -1.74
C TYR A 263 20.44 15.79 -2.61
N SER A 264 20.87 16.99 -2.21
CA SER A 264 21.92 17.75 -2.87
C SER A 264 22.99 18.17 -1.89
N SER A 265 24.24 17.85 -2.21
CA SER A 265 25.41 18.35 -1.48
C SER A 265 26.05 19.57 -2.14
N THR A 266 25.41 20.12 -3.19
CA THR A 266 25.91 21.28 -3.91
C THR A 266 25.19 22.54 -3.42
N PRO A 267 25.91 23.59 -2.98
CA PRO A 267 25.31 24.85 -2.60
C PRO A 267 24.32 25.36 -3.65
N TRP A 268 23.17 25.84 -3.19
CA TRP A 268 22.12 26.41 -4.06
C TRP A 268 21.60 25.43 -5.12
N PHE A 269 21.68 24.12 -4.84
CA PHE A 269 21.19 23.06 -5.73
C PHE A 269 21.82 23.09 -7.13
N GLY A 270 23.04 23.64 -7.25
CA GLY A 270 23.73 23.78 -8.53
C GLY A 270 23.27 24.96 -9.40
N ASN A 271 22.37 25.81 -8.89
CA ASN A 271 21.92 27.01 -9.58
C ASN A 271 22.96 28.14 -9.46
N GLN A 272 23.69 28.39 -10.55
CA GLN A 272 24.77 29.38 -10.60
C GLN A 272 24.27 30.83 -10.42
N ASP A 273 23.09 31.15 -10.93
CA ASP A 273 22.51 32.49 -10.83
C ASP A 273 22.07 32.80 -9.39
N ALA A 274 21.45 31.84 -8.73
CA ALA A 274 21.07 31.95 -7.31
C ALA A 274 22.31 32.06 -6.40
N ALA A 275 23.36 31.29 -6.71
CA ALA A 275 24.63 31.37 -6.00
C ALA A 275 25.29 32.75 -6.17
N GLN A 276 25.32 33.28 -7.40
CA GLN A 276 25.89 34.60 -7.67
C GLN A 276 25.13 35.72 -6.96
N PHE A 277 23.79 35.68 -7.00
CA PHE A 277 22.95 36.65 -6.30
C PHE A 277 23.19 36.64 -4.78
N ALA A 278 23.29 35.45 -4.18
CA ALA A 278 23.56 35.32 -2.75
C ALA A 278 24.94 35.86 -2.36
N MET A 279 25.97 35.61 -3.18
CA MET A 279 27.32 36.15 -2.99
C MET A 279 27.34 37.69 -3.09
N ASP A 280 26.62 38.24 -4.07
CA ASP A 280 26.50 39.70 -4.25
C ASP A 280 25.73 40.37 -3.10
N ALA A 281 24.79 39.63 -2.48
CA ALA A 281 24.09 40.05 -1.27
C ALA A 281 24.93 39.90 0.02
N GLY A 282 26.18 39.43 -0.08
CA GLY A 282 27.13 39.30 1.02
C GLY A 282 27.04 37.97 1.79
N ALA A 283 26.37 36.94 1.26
CA ALA A 283 26.38 35.61 1.85
C ALA A 283 27.78 34.97 1.74
N SER A 284 28.20 34.25 2.78
CA SER A 284 29.44 33.47 2.76
C SER A 284 29.29 32.20 1.92
N TYR A 285 30.30 31.89 1.11
CA TYR A 285 30.34 30.62 0.38
C TYR A 285 30.67 29.49 1.36
N ASP A 286 29.68 28.70 1.73
CA ASP A 286 29.87 27.55 2.62
C ASP A 286 30.50 26.39 1.85
N ASN A 287 31.63 25.89 2.35
CA ASN A 287 32.36 24.76 1.77
C ASN A 287 31.66 23.41 1.99
N VAL A 288 30.60 23.39 2.81
CA VAL A 288 29.82 22.20 3.16
C VAL A 288 28.35 22.60 3.11
N PHE A 289 27.59 21.96 2.22
CA PHE A 289 26.16 22.21 2.04
C PHE A 289 25.40 20.89 2.07
N TYR A 290 24.31 20.87 2.82
CA TYR A 290 23.36 19.77 2.87
C TYR A 290 21.99 20.37 2.53
N GLY A 291 21.48 20.04 1.35
CA GLY A 291 20.21 20.53 0.86
C GLY A 291 19.31 19.37 0.47
N VAL A 292 18.02 19.62 0.62
CA VAL A 292 16.96 18.74 0.12
C VAL A 292 16.14 19.56 -0.85
N GLU A 293 16.02 19.07 -2.08
CA GLU A 293 15.10 19.61 -3.07
C GLU A 293 13.86 18.74 -3.10
N MET A 294 12.70 19.36 -2.90
CA MET A 294 11.40 18.73 -3.10
C MET A 294 10.73 19.46 -4.26
N LYS A 295 10.64 18.80 -5.40
CA LYS A 295 9.97 19.33 -6.58
C LYS A 295 8.59 18.71 -6.66
N ILE A 296 7.60 19.58 -6.49
CA ILE A 296 6.18 19.21 -6.58
C ILE A 296 5.69 19.72 -7.93
N SER A 297 5.34 18.80 -8.83
CA SER A 297 4.68 19.09 -10.09
C SER A 297 3.18 18.85 -9.94
N PHE A 298 2.37 19.71 -10.57
CA PHE A 298 0.91 19.68 -10.58
C PHE A 298 0.40 19.81 -12.02
#